data_AF-I1K0V9-F1
#
_entry.id   AF-I1K0V9-F1
#
_cell.length_a   1.000
_cell.length_b   1.000
_cell.length_c   1.000
_cell.angle_alpha   90.00
_cell.angle_beta   90.00
_cell.angle_gamma   90.00
#
_symmetry.space_group_name_H-M   'P 1'
#
loop_
_entity.id
_entity.type
_entity.pdbx_description
1 polymer ?
#
loop_
_entity_poly.entity_id
_entity_poly.type
_entity_poly.pdbx_seq_one_letter_code
_entity_poly.pdbx_strand_id
1 'polypeptide(L)'
;MELSFKHQLGLVCVILLFPALCYCQEYTKSRATFYSTSDGYGTPTGACGFGEYGRKMNWYGGRVAGVSGLWRNGAGCGTCYQVRCLVPELCDTNGAYLVATDQGYGDRTDFVMSPRAFLKLGRNEYSSEELKKYGTVDIEYKRVPCTYTGNVLFHIKETSTNPGYFALVILNVNGIHDVTAVELYQVYLYHL
;
A
#
# COMPACT_ATOMS: atom_id res chain seq x y z
N MET A 1 4.18 -28.32 -41.98
CA MET A 1 5.07 -28.96 -40.99
C MET A 1 4.26 -29.14 -39.71
N GLU A 2 3.71 -30.32 -39.49
CA GLU A 2 2.93 -30.60 -38.28
C GLU A 2 3.90 -30.91 -37.13
N LEU A 3 3.79 -30.15 -36.03
CA LEU A 3 4.56 -30.45 -34.82
C LEU A 3 4.07 -31.77 -34.24
N SER A 4 4.98 -32.72 -34.04
CA SER A 4 4.72 -34.01 -33.39
C SER A 4 3.99 -33.83 -32.05
N PHE A 5 3.03 -34.72 -31.76
CA PHE A 5 2.20 -34.70 -30.55
C PHE A 5 3.00 -34.55 -29.23
N LYS A 6 4.24 -35.08 -29.18
CA LYS A 6 5.15 -34.92 -28.03
C LYS A 6 5.60 -33.46 -27.83
N HIS A 7 5.82 -32.73 -28.91
CA HIS A 7 6.18 -31.32 -28.86
C HIS A 7 4.99 -30.46 -28.45
N GLN A 8 3.78 -30.79 -28.92
CA GLN A 8 2.54 -30.13 -28.52
C GLN A 8 2.30 -30.28 -27.01
N LEU A 9 2.47 -31.49 -26.45
CA LEU A 9 2.34 -31.74 -25.02
C LEU A 9 3.41 -30.98 -24.19
N GLY A 10 4.65 -30.96 -24.68
CA GLY A 10 5.74 -30.19 -24.04
C GLY A 10 5.46 -28.69 -24.02
N LEU A 11 4.94 -28.13 -25.11
CA LEU A 11 4.62 -26.71 -25.23
C LEU A 11 3.45 -26.32 -24.31
N VAL A 12 2.42 -27.18 -24.21
CA VAL A 12 1.31 -27.00 -23.26
C VAL A 12 1.80 -27.08 -21.82
N CYS A 13 2.67 -28.02 -21.46
CA CYS A 13 3.27 -28.08 -20.13
C CYS A 13 4.11 -26.83 -19.82
N VAL A 14 4.93 -26.34 -20.76
CA VAL A 14 5.71 -25.12 -20.56
C VAL A 14 4.80 -23.90 -20.38
N ILE A 15 3.75 -23.75 -21.19
CA ILE A 15 2.77 -22.65 -21.08
C ILE A 15 1.99 -22.71 -19.77
N LEU A 16 1.64 -23.90 -19.27
CA LEU A 16 0.91 -24.07 -18.01
C LEU A 16 1.80 -23.97 -16.75
N LEU A 17 3.08 -24.32 -16.85
CA LEU A 17 4.02 -24.31 -15.72
C LEU A 17 4.79 -22.98 -15.58
N PHE A 18 4.98 -22.22 -16.67
CA PHE A 18 5.62 -20.89 -16.62
C PHE A 18 4.92 -19.88 -15.69
N PRO A 19 3.58 -19.76 -15.69
CA PRO A 19 2.86 -18.85 -14.79
C PRO A 19 3.05 -19.21 -13.31
N ALA A 20 3.23 -20.49 -12.99
CA ALA A 20 3.44 -20.96 -11.61
C ALA A 20 4.83 -20.58 -11.07
N LEU A 21 5.85 -20.51 -11.94
CA LEU A 21 7.20 -20.05 -11.58
C LEU A 21 7.28 -18.52 -11.43
N CYS A 22 6.33 -17.78 -11.99
CA CYS A 22 6.39 -16.32 -12.05
C CYS A 22 5.71 -15.59 -10.88
N TYR A 23 5.17 -16.33 -9.89
CA TYR A 23 4.45 -15.77 -8.74
C TYR A 23 5.18 -15.91 -7.39
N CYS A 24 6.50 -16.12 -7.41
CA CYS A 24 7.31 -15.83 -6.23
C CYS A 24 7.52 -14.31 -6.12
N GLN A 25 6.61 -13.62 -5.44
CA GLN A 25 6.94 -12.27 -4.97
C GLN A 25 8.04 -12.37 -3.91
N GLU A 26 9.27 -12.15 -4.35
CA GLU A 26 10.41 -11.97 -3.46
C GLU A 26 10.23 -10.68 -2.63
N TYR A 27 10.74 -10.71 -1.41
CA TYR A 27 10.78 -9.51 -0.58
C TYR A 27 11.92 -8.60 -1.03
N THR A 28 11.65 -7.31 -1.08
CA THR A 28 12.64 -6.25 -1.26
C THR A 28 13.19 -5.85 0.10
N LYS A 29 14.51 -5.90 0.28
CA LYS A 29 15.18 -5.41 1.49
C LYS A 29 15.26 -3.88 1.47
N SER A 30 15.00 -3.26 2.61
CA SER A 30 15.03 -1.80 2.76
C SER A 30 15.12 -1.44 4.25
N ARG A 31 14.80 -0.19 4.57
CA ARG A 31 14.74 0.32 5.95
C ARG A 31 13.42 1.03 6.19
N ALA A 32 12.97 1.01 7.45
CA ALA A 32 11.81 1.74 7.90
C ALA A 32 12.11 2.55 9.16
N THR A 33 11.50 3.71 9.23
CA THR A 33 11.43 4.51 10.46
C THR A 33 9.98 4.88 10.75
N PHE A 34 9.72 5.68 11.77
CA PHE A 34 8.39 6.12 12.15
C PHE A 34 8.38 7.60 12.52
N TYR A 35 7.21 8.22 12.40
CA TYR A 35 6.93 9.55 12.94
C TYR A 35 6.06 9.45 14.20
N SER A 36 5.97 10.54 14.93
CA SER A 36 5.17 10.63 16.16
C SER A 36 3.84 11.33 15.91
N THR A 37 2.77 10.80 16.51
CA THR A 37 1.42 11.38 16.56
C THR A 37 0.81 11.09 17.91
N SER A 38 0.03 12.02 18.46
CA SER A 38 -0.56 11.89 19.80
C SER A 38 -1.55 10.71 19.94
N ASP A 39 -2.25 10.34 18.87
CA ASP A 39 -3.26 9.26 18.87
C ASP A 39 -2.78 7.96 18.18
N GLY A 40 -1.52 7.96 17.72
CA GLY A 40 -0.85 6.85 17.03
C GLY A 40 -1.28 6.58 15.59
N TYR A 41 -2.24 7.35 15.05
CA TYR A 41 -2.71 7.21 13.67
C TYR A 41 -1.80 7.93 12.68
N GLY A 42 -2.16 7.95 11.39
CA GLY A 42 -1.45 8.77 10.42
C GLY A 42 -1.72 10.27 10.54
N THR A 43 -1.27 11.03 9.55
CA THR A 43 -1.59 12.46 9.40
C THR A 43 -2.70 12.67 8.36
N PRO A 44 -3.59 13.66 8.53
CA PRO A 44 -4.62 13.95 7.54
C PRO A 44 -4.08 14.73 6.33
N THR A 45 -2.87 15.26 6.41
CA THR A 45 -2.26 16.17 5.42
C THR A 45 -1.30 15.46 4.46
N GLY A 46 -1.34 14.13 4.39
CA GLY A 46 -0.45 13.38 3.51
C GLY A 46 -0.66 13.71 2.03
N ALA A 47 0.39 13.56 1.23
CA ALA A 47 0.46 13.88 -0.19
C ALA A 47 -0.58 13.15 -1.06
N CYS A 48 -1.13 12.02 -0.59
CA CYS A 48 -2.21 11.32 -1.27
C CYS A 48 -3.58 12.00 -1.13
N GLY A 49 -3.71 13.04 -0.29
CA GLY A 49 -4.91 13.86 -0.19
C GLY A 49 -6.13 13.17 0.43
N PHE A 50 -5.92 12.05 1.14
CA PHE A 50 -6.97 11.22 1.77
C PHE A 50 -7.61 11.83 3.02
N GLY A 51 -7.05 12.91 3.56
CA GLY A 51 -7.65 13.63 4.70
C GLY A 51 -7.77 12.78 5.98
N GLU A 52 -8.76 13.13 6.79
CA GLU A 52 -9.09 12.43 8.04
C GLU A 52 -9.43 10.95 7.86
N TYR A 53 -9.93 10.57 6.70
CA TYR A 53 -10.21 9.18 6.39
C TYR A 53 -8.91 8.38 6.22
N GLY A 54 -7.96 8.93 5.45
CA GLY A 54 -6.70 8.30 5.14
C GLY A 54 -5.85 7.97 6.36
N ARG A 55 -5.80 8.87 7.34
CA ARG A 55 -4.97 8.65 8.53
C ARG A 55 -5.41 7.46 9.39
N LYS A 56 -6.72 7.18 9.40
CA LYS A 56 -7.29 6.09 10.19
C LYS A 56 -7.30 4.79 9.43
N MET A 57 -7.54 4.85 8.12
CA MET A 57 -7.59 3.70 7.22
C MET A 57 -8.24 2.49 7.92
N ASN A 58 -9.52 2.61 8.30
CA ASN A 58 -10.14 1.84 9.39
C ASN A 58 -9.89 0.32 9.33
N TRP A 59 -9.92 -0.29 8.15
CA TRP A 59 -9.64 -1.72 7.92
C TRP A 59 -8.20 -2.13 8.28
N TYR A 60 -7.27 -1.19 8.16
CA TYR A 60 -5.87 -1.34 8.55
C TYR A 60 -5.61 -0.77 9.96
N GLY A 61 -6.62 -0.25 10.66
CA GLY A 61 -6.51 0.16 12.06
C GLY A 61 -5.48 1.28 12.32
N GLY A 62 -5.26 2.16 11.34
CA GLY A 62 -4.27 3.24 11.41
C GLY A 62 -2.87 2.83 10.98
N ARG A 63 -2.69 1.61 10.44
CA ARG A 63 -1.41 1.15 9.92
C ARG A 63 -1.19 1.73 8.52
N VAL A 64 -0.55 2.89 8.47
CA VAL A 64 -0.28 3.65 7.25
C VAL A 64 1.18 4.09 7.21
N ALA A 65 1.67 4.48 6.05
CA ALA A 65 3.02 5.00 5.89
C ALA A 65 3.11 6.08 4.82
N GLY A 66 4.04 7.01 5.04
CA GLY A 66 4.66 7.74 3.95
C GLY A 66 5.69 6.85 3.27
N VAL A 67 5.74 6.88 1.95
CA VAL A 67 6.67 6.06 1.17
C VAL A 67 7.56 6.91 0.27
N SER A 68 8.79 6.44 -0.01
CA SER A 68 9.76 7.18 -0.80
C SER A 68 9.56 6.93 -2.31
N GLY A 69 10.39 6.10 -2.95
CA GLY A 69 10.30 5.77 -4.37
C GLY A 69 8.99 5.06 -4.74
N LEU A 70 8.33 4.41 -3.79
CA LEU A 70 7.04 3.74 -4.01
C LEU A 70 5.88 4.72 -4.23
N TRP A 71 6.02 6.01 -3.88
CA TRP A 71 4.96 7.02 -4.04
C TRP A 71 4.63 7.27 -5.52
N ARG A 72 5.63 7.21 -6.41
CA ARG A 72 5.50 7.32 -7.87
C ARG A 72 4.59 8.47 -8.33
N ASN A 73 4.86 9.70 -7.88
CA ASN A 73 4.06 10.89 -8.22
C ASN A 73 2.56 10.72 -7.93
N GLY A 74 2.23 9.99 -6.85
CA GLY A 74 0.86 9.72 -6.45
C GLY A 74 0.27 8.42 -7.01
N ALA A 75 0.87 7.80 -8.03
CA ALA A 75 0.38 6.51 -8.55
C ALA A 75 0.47 5.37 -7.52
N GLY A 76 1.36 5.51 -6.52
CA GLY A 76 1.48 4.58 -5.40
C GLY A 76 0.49 4.81 -4.26
N CYS A 77 -0.34 5.85 -4.31
CA CYS A 77 -1.31 6.15 -3.27
C CYS A 77 -2.35 5.04 -3.14
N GLY A 78 -2.62 4.60 -1.90
CA GLY A 78 -3.57 3.53 -1.61
C GLY A 78 -3.03 2.12 -1.81
N THR A 79 -1.76 1.96 -2.24
CA THR A 79 -1.14 0.64 -2.40
C THR A 79 -0.79 0.00 -1.06
N CYS A 80 -0.90 -1.33 -0.98
CA CYS A 80 -0.72 -2.08 0.26
C CYS A 80 0.56 -2.90 0.28
N TYR A 81 1.18 -2.99 1.45
CA TYR A 81 2.43 -3.70 1.66
C TYR A 81 2.38 -4.55 2.92
N GLN A 82 3.04 -5.71 2.85
CA GLN A 82 3.49 -6.43 4.03
C GLN A 82 4.94 -6.06 4.29
N VAL A 83 5.23 -5.57 5.49
CA VAL A 83 6.55 -5.13 5.93
C VAL A 83 6.96 -5.94 7.15
N ARG A 84 8.15 -6.54 7.12
CA ARG A 84 8.73 -7.33 8.22
C ARG A 84 10.06 -6.75 8.61
N CYS A 85 10.36 -6.69 9.90
CA CYS A 85 11.71 -6.32 10.32
C CYS A 85 12.67 -7.51 10.25
N LEU A 86 13.97 -7.23 10.28
CA LEU A 86 15.03 -8.23 10.12
C LEU A 86 15.84 -8.47 11.41
N VAL A 87 15.25 -8.21 12.58
CA VAL A 87 15.82 -8.49 13.90
C VAL A 87 15.14 -9.75 14.46
N PRO A 88 15.71 -10.96 14.30
CA PRO A 88 14.99 -12.23 14.52
C PRO A 88 14.38 -12.36 15.93
N GLU A 89 15.04 -11.78 16.93
CA GLU A 89 14.63 -11.83 18.33
C GLU A 89 13.49 -10.85 18.66
N LEU A 90 13.14 -9.91 17.78
CA LEU A 90 12.12 -8.91 18.05
C LEU A 90 10.95 -8.99 17.06
N CYS A 91 11.19 -9.50 15.86
CA CYS A 91 10.24 -9.37 14.75
C CYS A 91 9.06 -10.34 14.85
N ASP A 92 7.87 -9.80 14.59
CA ASP A 92 6.69 -10.59 14.26
C ASP A 92 6.88 -11.25 12.90
N THR A 93 6.56 -12.55 12.81
CA THR A 93 6.73 -13.34 11.57
C THR A 93 5.90 -12.80 10.41
N ASN A 94 4.73 -12.22 10.68
CA ASN A 94 3.87 -11.62 9.67
C ASN A 94 4.19 -10.14 9.45
N GLY A 95 4.71 -9.46 10.48
CA GLY A 95 5.01 -8.04 10.45
C GLY A 95 3.76 -7.17 10.28
N ALA A 96 3.95 -5.98 9.73
CA ALA A 96 2.90 -5.00 9.52
C ALA A 96 2.29 -5.09 8.12
N TYR A 97 0.96 -5.16 8.05
CA TYR A 97 0.20 -4.86 6.83
C TYR A 97 -0.23 -3.40 6.88
N LEU A 98 0.14 -2.61 5.89
CA LEU A 98 -0.10 -1.17 5.88
C LEU A 98 -0.44 -0.63 4.49
N VAL A 99 -0.95 0.61 4.46
CA VAL A 99 -1.32 1.34 3.25
C VAL A 99 -0.41 2.55 3.05
N ALA A 100 0.04 2.79 1.83
CA ALA A 100 0.74 4.02 1.46
C ALA A 100 -0.25 5.19 1.35
N THR A 101 -0.12 6.19 2.23
CA THR A 101 -1.03 7.33 2.32
C THR A 101 -0.34 8.68 2.19
N ASP A 102 0.98 8.68 2.07
CA ASP A 102 1.79 9.88 2.01
C ASP A 102 3.09 9.62 1.23
N GLN A 103 3.79 10.70 0.89
CA GLN A 103 5.18 10.67 0.45
C GLN A 103 6.07 10.93 1.67
N GLY A 104 7.08 10.10 1.89
CA GLY A 104 7.95 10.22 3.07
C GLY A 104 9.37 9.79 2.78
N TYR A 105 10.32 10.50 3.38
CA TYR A 105 11.75 10.22 3.26
C TYR A 105 12.41 10.19 4.64
N GLY A 106 13.27 9.21 4.85
CA GLY A 106 14.17 9.10 6.00
C GLY A 106 15.58 8.72 5.54
N ASP A 107 16.47 8.34 6.47
CA ASP A 107 17.81 7.85 6.11
C ASP A 107 17.74 6.51 5.37
N ARG A 108 17.70 6.59 4.03
CA ARG A 108 17.67 5.43 3.13
C ARG A 108 16.52 4.47 3.46
N THR A 109 15.36 5.04 3.78
CA THR A 109 14.13 4.29 4.10
C THR A 109 13.15 4.32 2.94
N ASP A 110 12.44 3.21 2.73
CA ASP A 110 11.28 3.18 1.84
C ASP A 110 9.98 3.51 2.57
N PHE A 111 9.96 3.35 3.90
CA PHE A 111 8.77 3.56 4.72
C PHE A 111 9.06 4.49 5.90
N VAL A 112 8.23 5.51 6.05
CA VAL A 112 8.08 6.30 7.26
C VAL A 112 6.70 5.98 7.82
N MET A 113 6.66 5.07 8.78
CA MET A 113 5.45 4.41 9.27
C MET A 113 4.73 5.23 10.35
N SER A 114 3.40 5.10 10.43
CA SER A 114 2.66 5.56 11.62
C SER A 114 3.11 4.78 12.86
N PRO A 115 2.95 5.33 14.09
CA PRO A 115 3.28 4.60 15.31
C PRO A 115 2.63 3.22 15.39
N ARG A 116 1.34 3.13 15.02
CA ARG A 116 0.61 1.85 14.99
C ARG A 116 1.17 0.85 13.98
N ALA A 117 1.63 1.32 12.82
CA ALA A 117 2.25 0.44 11.82
C ALA A 117 3.62 -0.06 12.30
N PHE A 118 4.46 0.82 12.83
CA PHE A 118 5.81 0.48 13.29
C PHE A 118 5.79 -0.47 14.49
N LEU A 119 4.90 -0.23 15.47
CA LEU A 119 4.71 -1.13 16.61
C LEU A 119 4.33 -2.55 16.17
N LYS A 120 3.69 -2.70 15.00
CA LYS A 120 3.27 -4.02 14.50
C LYS A 120 4.39 -4.84 13.86
N LEU A 121 5.60 -4.29 13.77
CA LEU A 121 6.80 -5.04 13.41
C LEU A 121 7.27 -5.96 14.56
N GLY A 122 6.99 -5.59 15.82
CA GLY A 122 7.38 -6.37 16.99
C GLY A 122 6.42 -7.53 17.28
N ARG A 123 6.97 -8.69 17.67
CA ARG A 123 6.20 -9.91 18.03
C ARG A 123 5.35 -9.77 19.29
N ASN A 124 5.68 -8.81 20.14
CA ASN A 124 4.95 -8.46 21.36
C ASN A 124 5.29 -7.01 21.74
N GLU A 125 4.55 -6.45 22.72
CA GLU A 125 4.71 -5.05 23.15
C GLU A 125 6.13 -4.70 23.55
N TYR A 126 6.80 -5.57 24.31
CA TYR A 126 8.21 -5.38 24.68
C TYR A 126 9.10 -5.24 23.43
N SER A 127 8.96 -6.16 22.48
CA SER A 127 9.74 -6.14 21.25
C SER A 127 9.45 -4.91 20.39
N SER A 128 8.19 -4.46 20.37
CA SER A 128 7.78 -3.24 19.67
C SER A 128 8.44 -1.99 20.27
N GLU A 129 8.52 -1.89 21.59
CA GLU A 129 9.22 -0.78 22.27
C GLU A 129 10.75 -0.87 22.11
N GLU A 130 11.34 -2.08 22.14
CA GLU A 130 12.76 -2.26 21.82
C GLU A 130 13.08 -1.82 20.39
N LEU A 131 12.28 -2.20 19.39
CA LEU A 131 12.46 -1.75 18.01
C LEU A 131 12.37 -0.23 17.87
N LYS A 132 11.51 0.44 18.65
CA LYS A 132 11.40 1.92 18.64
C LYS A 132 12.68 2.60 19.11
N LYS A 133 13.44 1.98 20.02
CA LYS A 133 14.73 2.53 20.49
C LYS A 133 15.79 2.55 19.38
N TYR A 134 15.68 1.69 18.37
CA TYR A 134 16.58 1.72 17.21
C TYR A 134 16.28 2.91 16.28
N GLY A 135 15.06 3.46 16.32
CA GLY A 135 14.61 4.58 15.50
C GLY A 135 14.40 4.23 14.03
N THR A 136 15.40 3.63 13.39
CA THR A 136 15.33 3.07 12.04
C THR A 136 15.76 1.61 12.07
N VAL A 137 14.98 0.75 11.44
CA VAL A 137 15.20 -0.70 11.43
C VAL A 137 15.31 -1.22 10.00
N ASP A 138 16.16 -2.22 9.82
CA ASP A 138 16.20 -2.97 8.56
C ASP A 138 14.95 -3.81 8.42
N ILE A 139 14.36 -3.76 7.23
CA ILE A 139 13.12 -4.44 6.90
C ILE A 139 13.26 -5.19 5.59
N GLU A 140 12.29 -6.07 5.36
CA GLU A 140 11.95 -6.58 4.05
C GLU A 140 10.46 -6.32 3.80
N TYR A 141 10.09 -6.03 2.56
CA TYR A 141 8.70 -5.78 2.22
C TYR A 141 8.32 -6.38 0.88
N LYS A 142 7.02 -6.59 0.69
CA LYS A 142 6.45 -6.90 -0.61
C LYS A 142 5.10 -6.23 -0.76
N ARG A 143 4.75 -5.91 -2.00
CA ARG A 143 3.43 -5.36 -2.35
C ARG A 143 2.39 -6.47 -2.25
N VAL A 144 1.29 -6.24 -1.54
CA VAL A 144 0.22 -7.24 -1.37
C VAL A 144 -1.12 -6.68 -1.86
N PRO A 145 -2.10 -7.53 -2.22
CA PRO A 145 -3.44 -7.06 -2.52
C PRO A 145 -4.03 -6.32 -1.33
N CYS A 146 -4.61 -5.15 -1.58
CA CYS A 146 -5.41 -4.45 -0.59
C CYS A 146 -6.75 -5.17 -0.37
N THR A 147 -7.16 -5.30 0.89
CA THR A 147 -8.45 -5.87 1.29
C THR A 147 -9.23 -4.92 2.19
N TYR A 148 -10.30 -4.34 1.65
CA TYR A 148 -11.26 -3.48 2.32
C TYR A 148 -12.64 -4.16 2.31
N THR A 149 -13.38 -4.07 3.41
CA THR A 149 -14.79 -4.48 3.47
C THR A 149 -15.66 -3.31 3.04
N GLY A 150 -16.30 -3.40 1.88
CA GLY A 150 -17.21 -2.37 1.38
C GLY A 150 -16.85 -1.90 -0.03
N ASN A 151 -17.37 -0.73 -0.40
CA ASN A 151 -17.26 -0.17 -1.73
C ASN A 151 -16.03 0.74 -1.89
N VAL A 152 -15.61 0.94 -3.14
CA VAL A 152 -14.74 2.05 -3.53
C VAL A 152 -15.41 3.36 -3.13
N LEU A 153 -14.64 4.28 -2.55
CA LEU A 153 -15.13 5.58 -2.13
C LEU A 153 -14.54 6.68 -3.00
N PHE A 154 -15.39 7.64 -3.36
CA PHE A 154 -15.00 8.86 -4.08
C PHE A 154 -15.16 10.04 -3.14
N HIS A 155 -14.04 10.68 -2.80
CA HIS A 155 -14.04 11.89 -1.99
C HIS A 155 -13.88 13.10 -2.90
N ILE A 156 -14.98 13.83 -3.12
CA ILE A 156 -14.97 15.07 -3.90
C ILE A 156 -14.25 16.15 -3.10
N LYS A 157 -13.24 16.76 -3.70
CA LYS A 157 -12.46 17.82 -3.04
C LYS A 157 -13.27 19.11 -3.01
N GLU A 158 -13.17 19.85 -1.91
CA GLU A 158 -13.85 21.14 -1.71
C GLU A 158 -13.54 22.15 -2.82
N THR A 159 -12.35 22.07 -3.40
CA THR A 159 -11.93 22.88 -4.56
C THR A 159 -12.82 22.69 -5.79
N SER A 160 -13.62 21.62 -5.87
CA SER A 160 -14.62 21.40 -6.92
C SER A 160 -15.79 22.39 -6.86
N THR A 161 -15.86 23.24 -5.84
CA THR A 161 -16.79 24.39 -5.81
C THR A 161 -16.40 25.48 -6.80
N ASN A 162 -15.15 25.49 -7.29
CA ASN A 162 -14.70 26.44 -8.30
C ASN A 162 -15.31 26.11 -9.67
N PRO A 163 -16.02 27.06 -10.33
CA PRO A 163 -16.61 26.82 -11.63
C PRO A 163 -15.60 26.30 -12.66
N GLY A 164 -15.94 25.19 -13.33
CA GLY A 164 -15.08 24.58 -14.34
C GLY A 164 -13.93 23.71 -13.79
N TYR A 165 -13.84 23.52 -12.48
CA TYR A 165 -12.85 22.64 -11.86
C TYR A 165 -13.53 21.49 -11.11
N PHE A 166 -13.00 20.28 -11.30
CA PHE A 166 -13.46 19.10 -10.57
C PHE A 166 -12.25 18.28 -10.15
N ALA A 167 -12.20 17.92 -8.88
CA ALA A 167 -11.18 17.04 -8.34
C ALA A 167 -11.79 16.07 -7.34
N LEU A 168 -11.34 14.83 -7.40
CA LEU A 168 -11.70 13.80 -6.43
C LEU A 168 -10.48 12.98 -6.04
N VAL A 169 -10.62 12.25 -4.95
CA VAL A 169 -9.68 11.22 -4.54
C VAL A 169 -10.41 9.90 -4.41
N ILE A 170 -9.81 8.83 -4.93
CA ILE A 170 -10.37 7.47 -4.89
C ILE A 170 -9.74 6.71 -3.73
N LEU A 171 -10.57 6.05 -2.94
CA LEU A 171 -10.21 5.34 -1.72
C LEU A 171 -10.78 3.92 -1.76
N ASN A 172 -10.20 3.02 -0.96
CA ASN A 172 -10.64 1.62 -0.82
C ASN A 172 -10.62 0.80 -2.12
N VAL A 173 -9.67 1.08 -3.01
CA VAL A 173 -9.47 0.25 -4.20
C VAL A 173 -8.87 -1.08 -3.76
N ASN A 174 -9.65 -2.16 -3.90
CA ASN A 174 -9.20 -3.52 -3.63
C ASN A 174 -8.26 -4.04 -4.71
N GLY A 175 -7.44 -5.03 -4.35
CA GLY A 175 -6.52 -5.68 -5.28
C GLY A 175 -5.10 -5.13 -5.22
N ILE A 176 -4.24 -5.60 -6.13
CA ILE A 176 -2.81 -5.34 -6.08
C ILE A 176 -2.34 -4.26 -7.07
N HIS A 177 -3.18 -3.81 -8.01
CA HIS A 177 -2.74 -2.94 -9.11
C HIS A 177 -2.97 -1.45 -8.83
N ASP A 178 -2.30 -0.58 -9.60
CA ASP A 178 -2.46 0.87 -9.54
C ASP A 178 -3.74 1.29 -10.30
N VAL A 179 -4.33 2.42 -9.90
CA VAL A 179 -5.33 3.11 -10.74
C VAL A 179 -4.59 3.93 -11.79
N THR A 180 -4.74 3.57 -13.06
CA THR A 180 -3.99 4.19 -14.17
C THR A 180 -4.79 5.18 -15.00
N ALA A 181 -6.12 5.18 -14.87
CA ALA A 181 -7.01 6.08 -15.58
C ALA A 181 -8.30 6.31 -14.78
N VAL A 182 -8.88 7.50 -14.92
CA VAL A 182 -10.20 7.88 -14.40
C VAL A 182 -10.90 8.67 -15.49
N GLU A 183 -12.08 8.21 -15.90
CA GLU A 183 -12.89 8.85 -16.93
C GLU A 183 -14.25 9.23 -16.36
N LEU A 184 -14.79 10.36 -16.81
CA LEU A 184 -16.09 10.89 -16.36
C LEU A 184 -16.99 11.08 -17.57
N TYR A 185 -18.25 10.67 -17.43
CA TYR A 185 -19.27 10.87 -18.46
C TYR A 185 -20.48 11.55 -17.83
N GLN A 186 -20.93 12.65 -18.43
CA GLN A 186 -22.11 13.39 -17.99
C GLN A 186 -23.34 12.92 -18.78
N VAL A 187 -24.36 12.46 -18.05
CA VAL A 187 -25.67 12.11 -18.64
C VAL A 187 -26.63 13.27 -18.45
N TYR A 188 -27.23 13.74 -19.54
CA TYR A 188 -28.35 14.69 -19.47
C TYR A 188 -29.65 13.91 -19.36
N LEU A 189 -30.27 13.96 -18.17
CA LEU A 189 -31.65 13.48 -17.99
C LEU A 189 -32.59 14.65 -18.31
N TYR A 190 -33.23 14.59 -19.47
CA TYR A 190 -34.36 15.47 -19.76
C TYR A 190 -35.54 15.00 -18.89
N HIS A 191 -35.86 15.75 -17.83
CA HIS A 191 -37.16 15.62 -17.19
C HIS A 191 -38.21 16.18 -18.17
N LEU A 192 -39.00 15.28 -18.77
CA LEU A 192 -40.25 15.59 -19.47
C LEU A 192 -41.34 15.98 -18.48
#